data_AF-A0A2N6NZY7-F1
#
_entry.id   AF-A0A2N6NZY7-F1
#
_cell.length_a   1.000
_cell.length_b   1.000
_cell.length_c   1.000
_cell.angle_alpha   90.00
_cell.angle_beta   90.00
_cell.angle_gamma   90.00
#
_symmetry.space_group_name_H-M   'P 1'
#
loop_
_entity.id
_entity.type
_entity.pdbx_description
1 polymer ?
#
loop_
_entity_poly.entity_id
_entity_poly.type
_entity_poly.pdbx_seq_one_letter_code
_entity_poly.pdbx_strand_id
1 'polypeptide(L)'
;MASAAERQRRTVQTAACLIIGDEVLGGKTNSTYMAKWCFQLGLRLKKIEVVEDDEADIIDAVRRLSTTYDFVVTRQVLQEVA
;
A
#
# COMPACT_ATOMS: atom_id res chain seq x y z
N MET A 1 -16.42 -7.56 15.99
CA MET A 1 -15.87 -7.54 14.62
C MET A 1 -16.87 -6.81 13.74
N ALA A 2 -16.56 -5.60 13.26
CA ALA A 2 -17.50 -4.83 12.42
C ALA A 2 -17.72 -5.53 11.07
N SER A 3 -18.96 -5.58 10.58
CA SER A 3 -19.29 -6.26 9.33
C SER A 3 -18.59 -5.60 8.14
N ALA A 4 -18.27 -6.37 7.09
CA ALA A 4 -17.64 -5.84 5.88
C ALA A 4 -18.44 -4.69 5.23
N ALA A 5 -19.77 -4.71 5.39
CA ALA A 5 -20.68 -3.66 4.92
C ALA A 5 -20.57 -2.34 5.71
N GLU A 6 -20.07 -2.39 6.95
CA GLU A 6 -19.88 -1.21 7.80
C GLU A 6 -18.55 -0.51 7.52
N ARG A 7 -17.54 -1.29 7.10
CA ARG A 7 -16.29 -0.74 6.55
C ARG A 7 -16.55 0.00 5.23
N GLN A 8 -17.46 -0.49 4.38
CA GLN A 8 -17.80 0.17 3.10
C GLN A 8 -18.53 1.51 3.24
N ARG A 9 -19.18 1.78 4.39
CA ARG A 9 -19.91 3.04 4.63
C ARG A 9 -19.06 4.11 5.33
N ARG A 10 -17.87 3.75 5.81
CA ARG A 10 -16.93 4.71 6.41
C ARG A 10 -16.23 5.45 5.28
N THR A 11 -16.22 6.78 5.38
CA THR A 11 -15.37 7.59 4.52
C THR A 11 -13.95 7.08 4.68
N VAL A 12 -13.30 6.76 3.57
CA VAL A 12 -11.93 6.25 3.55
C VAL A 12 -11.00 7.34 4.11
N GLN A 13 -10.69 7.26 5.40
CA GLN A 13 -10.03 8.35 6.13
C GLN A 13 -8.52 8.17 6.16
N THR A 14 -8.04 6.94 5.99
CA THR A 14 -6.64 6.56 6.07
C THR A 14 -6.29 5.56 4.97
N ALA A 15 -5.17 5.80 4.31
CA ALA A 15 -4.63 4.91 3.30
C ALA A 15 -3.21 4.47 3.66
N ALA A 16 -2.84 3.27 3.25
CA ALA A 16 -1.47 2.78 3.24
C ALA A 16 -1.10 2.27 1.85
N CYS A 17 0.19 2.33 1.54
CA CYS A 17 0.75 1.77 0.34
C CYS A 17 1.71 0.65 0.69
N LEU A 18 1.53 -0.50 0.06
CA LEU A 18 2.50 -1.59 0.03
C LEU A 18 3.19 -1.60 -1.33
N ILE A 19 4.52 -1.51 -1.32
CA ILE A 19 5.33 -1.65 -2.52
C ILE A 19 6.03 -2.99 -2.44
N ILE A 20 5.89 -3.79 -3.49
CA ILE A 20 6.48 -5.12 -3.62
C ILE A 20 7.59 -5.03 -4.67
N GLY A 21 8.80 -5.38 -4.26
CA GLY A 21 9.94 -5.46 -5.16
C GLY A 21 11.27 -5.21 -4.46
N ASP A 22 12.22 -6.07 -4.74
CA ASP A 22 13.60 -6.02 -4.23
C ASP A 22 14.36 -4.76 -4.72
N GLU A 23 14.01 -4.28 -5.91
CA GLU A 23 14.53 -3.07 -6.56
C GLU A 23 14.27 -1.77 -5.76
N VAL A 24 13.28 -1.80 -4.87
CA VAL A 24 12.84 -0.62 -4.12
C VAL A 24 13.75 -0.35 -2.92
N LEU A 25 14.51 -1.37 -2.48
CA LEU A 25 15.59 -1.24 -1.48
C LEU A 25 16.79 -0.43 -1.98
N GLY A 26 16.85 -0.14 -3.30
CA GLY A 26 17.83 0.77 -3.92
C GLY A 26 17.70 2.25 -3.51
N GLY A 27 16.71 2.59 -2.66
CA GLY A 27 16.67 3.87 -1.93
C GLY A 27 16.24 5.09 -2.75
N LYS A 28 15.76 4.92 -3.97
CA LYS A 28 15.39 6.02 -4.86
C LYS A 28 14.05 5.77 -5.53
N THR A 29 13.06 6.59 -5.16
CA THR A 29 12.08 7.16 -6.12
C THR A 29 10.77 6.42 -6.39
N ASN A 30 10.03 5.93 -5.38
CA ASN A 30 8.61 5.59 -5.65
C ASN A 30 7.58 5.96 -4.58
N SER A 31 8.00 6.18 -3.33
CA SER A 31 7.11 6.62 -2.26
C SER A 31 6.52 8.01 -2.51
N THR A 32 7.29 8.95 -3.05
CA THR A 32 6.83 10.34 -3.30
C THR A 32 5.79 10.42 -4.44
N TYR A 33 5.96 9.66 -5.51
CA TYR A 33 5.01 9.63 -6.62
C TYR A 33 3.67 9.02 -6.18
N MET A 34 3.74 7.88 -5.47
CA MET A 34 2.56 7.24 -4.91
C MET A 34 1.86 8.14 -3.88
N ALA A 35 2.62 8.83 -3.04
CA ALA A 35 2.08 9.79 -2.07
C ALA A 35 1.32 10.92 -2.76
N LYS A 36 1.88 11.50 -3.83
CA LYS A 36 1.19 12.53 -4.62
C LYS A 36 -0.08 12.01 -5.29
N TRP A 37 -0.04 10.81 -5.86
CA TRP A 37 -1.22 10.20 -6.48
C TRP A 37 -2.34 9.94 -5.46
N CYS A 38 -2.00 9.38 -4.29
CA CYS A 38 -2.95 9.22 -3.18
C CYS A 38 -3.51 10.57 -2.72
N PHE A 39 -2.66 11.60 -2.63
CA PHE A 39 -3.09 12.95 -2.25
C PHE A 39 -4.05 13.56 -3.28
N GLN A 40 -3.81 13.36 -4.58
CA GLN A 40 -4.70 13.82 -5.66
C GLN A 40 -6.07 13.13 -5.62
N LEU A 41 -6.14 11.88 -5.15
CA LEU A 41 -7.38 11.15 -4.92
C LEU A 41 -8.12 11.57 -3.63
N GLY A 42 -7.53 12.48 -2.83
CA GLY A 42 -8.08 12.88 -1.54
C GLY A 42 -7.85 11.86 -0.42
N LEU A 43 -6.99 10.87 -0.65
CA LEU A 43 -6.65 9.84 0.33
C LEU A 43 -5.50 10.30 1.21
N ARG A 44 -5.69 10.26 2.54
CA ARG A 44 -4.63 10.57 3.50
C ARG A 44 -3.72 9.36 3.67
N LEU A 45 -2.65 9.32 2.87
CA LEU A 45 -1.61 8.31 2.99
C LEU A 45 -0.86 8.46 4.32
N LYS A 46 -0.96 7.45 5.18
CA LYS A 46 -0.39 7.44 6.53
C LYS A 46 0.91 6.66 6.62
N LYS A 47 1.08 5.64 5.79
CA LYS A 47 2.25 4.77 5.80
C LYS A 47 2.52 4.18 4.42
N ILE A 48 3.80 4.02 4.13
CA ILE A 48 4.29 3.30 2.96
C ILE A 48 5.23 2.22 3.49
N GLU A 49 4.97 0.97 3.13
CA GLU A 49 5.78 -0.19 3.50
C GLU A 49 6.33 -0.81 2.21
N VAL A 50 7.59 -1.22 2.24
CA VAL A 50 8.27 -1.88 1.12
C VAL A 50 8.60 -3.29 1.60
N VAL A 51 8.23 -4.29 0.81
CA VAL A 51 8.50 -5.70 1.07
C VAL A 51 9.16 -6.35 -0.14
N GLU A 52 9.91 -7.41 0.12
CA GLU A 52 10.47 -8.27 -0.91
C GLU A 52 9.35 -9.01 -1.67
N ASP A 53 9.66 -9.56 -2.85
CA ASP A 53 8.70 -10.35 -3.63
C ASP A 53 8.60 -11.78 -3.09
N ASP A 54 8.39 -11.89 -1.78
CA ASP A 54 8.14 -13.14 -1.06
C ASP A 54 6.68 -13.22 -0.63
N GLU A 55 6.04 -14.36 -0.90
CA GLU A 55 4.62 -14.55 -0.63
C GLU A 55 4.28 -14.37 0.86
N ALA A 56 5.13 -14.85 1.77
CA ALA A 56 4.88 -14.76 3.19
C ALA A 56 4.97 -13.31 3.68
N ASP A 57 5.97 -12.55 3.22
CA ASP A 57 6.12 -11.13 3.56
C ASP A 57 4.99 -10.27 3.01
N ILE A 58 4.54 -10.54 1.78
CA ILE A 58 3.40 -9.85 1.18
C ILE A 58 2.14 -10.11 2.00
N ILE A 59 1.85 -11.38 2.35
CA ILE A 59 0.67 -11.73 3.15
C ILE A 59 0.70 -11.03 4.50
N ASP A 60 1.83 -11.05 5.20
CA ASP A 60 1.95 -10.48 6.52
C ASP A 60 1.82 -8.95 6.49
N ALA A 61 2.45 -8.29 5.51
CA ALA A 61 2.33 -6.86 5.31
C ALA A 61 0.89 -6.44 4.93
N VAL A 62 0.24 -7.14 4.00
CA VAL A 62 -1.16 -6.86 3.64
C VAL A 62 -2.08 -7.05 4.84
N ARG A 63 -1.89 -8.10 5.65
CA ARG A 63 -2.69 -8.33 6.87
C ARG A 63 -2.51 -7.23 7.90
N ARG A 64 -1.27 -6.80 8.15
CA ARG A 64 -0.97 -5.67 9.04
C ARG A 64 -1.63 -4.37 8.56
N LEU A 65 -1.46 -4.05 7.28
CA LEU A 65 -1.97 -2.81 6.70
C LEU A 65 -3.49 -2.81 6.62
N SER A 66 -4.13 -3.89 6.19
CA SER A 66 -5.60 -4.00 6.08
C SER A 66 -6.31 -4.02 7.45
N THR A 67 -5.60 -4.35 8.52
CA THR A 67 -6.10 -4.26 9.90
C THR A 67 -6.05 -2.83 10.42
N THR A 68 -5.04 -2.06 10.00
CA THR A 68 -4.73 -0.72 10.53
C THR A 68 -5.35 0.41 9.71
N TYR A 69 -5.49 0.21 8.40
CA TYR A 69 -5.90 1.24 7.44
C TYR A 69 -7.14 0.80 6.65
N ASP A 70 -7.97 1.78 6.28
CA ASP A 70 -9.21 1.52 5.53
C ASP A 70 -8.96 1.24 4.05
N PHE A 71 -7.82 1.69 3.51
CA PHE A 71 -7.44 1.52 2.11
C PHE A 71 -5.98 1.14 1.98
N VAL A 72 -5.72 0.03 1.29
CA VAL A 72 -4.37 -0.45 1.03
C VAL A 72 -4.18 -0.52 -0.48
N VAL A 73 -3.17 0.20 -0.99
CA VAL A 73 -2.76 0.15 -2.39
C VAL A 73 -1.52 -0.72 -2.47
N THR A 74 -1.56 -1.76 -3.29
CA THR A 74 -0.39 -2.59 -3.59
C THR A 74 0.16 -2.23 -4.96
N ARG A 75 1.47 -2.06 -5.08
CA ARG A 75 2.13 -1.93 -6.39
C ARG A 75 3.29 -2.91 -6.48
N GLN A 76 3.24 -3.75 -7.51
CA GLN A 76 4.38 -4.56 -7.93
C GLN A 76 5.17 -3.79 -8.97
N VAL A 77 6.49 -3.69 -8.78
CA VAL A 77 7.39 -3.15 -9.79
C VAL A 77 7.82 -4.32 -10.67
N LEU A 78 7.13 -4.52 -11.79
CA LEU A 78 7.58 -5.44 -12.83
C LEU A 78 8.67 -4.71 -13.64
N GLN A 79 9.87 -5.29 -13.74
CA GLN A 79 10.80 -4.86 -14.78
C GLN A 79 10.13 -5.11 -16.14
N GLU A 80 9.90 -4.06 -16.93
CA GLU A 80 9.88 -4.24 -18.37
C GLU A 80 11.27 -4.72 -18.75
N VAL A 81 11.39 -6.01 -18.99
CA VAL A 81 12.56 -6.59 -19.67
C VAL A 81 12.62 -5.96 -21.07
N ALA A 82 13.45 -4.93 -21.20
CA ALA A 82 13.89 -4.35 -22.47
C ALA A 82 15.12 -5.09 -22.99
#